data_AF-T0ZCD4-F1
#
_entry.id   AF-T0ZCD4-F1
#
_cell.length_a   1.000
_cell.length_b   1.000
_cell.length_c   1.000
_cell.angle_alpha   90.00
_cell.angle_beta   90.00
_cell.angle_gamma   90.00
#
_symmetry.space_group_name_H-M   'P 1'
#
loop_
_entity.id
_entity.type
_entity.pdbx_description
1 polymer ?
#
loop_
_entity_poly.entity_id
_entity_poly.type
_entity_poly.pdbx_seq_one_letter_code
_entity_poly.pdbx_strand_id
1 'polypeptide(L)'
;IPRFCYHHKLPIAANCRQCLVEVEMGGKPIPKPQPACATPVAEGMKVHTHSEKALHWQRDVMEFLLINHPLDCPICDQGGECELQDVSLGYGRSVSRYNERKRVVADEDLGPLVATEMTRCIQCTRCVRFMSEIAGTYELGGMSRGEHLEIGTYIGKSIDSELSGNIIDVCPVGALTDKVYRFQARAWELIARSSIGYHDALGSNLWLHTRRGEVLRTVPRDNEAINECWLSDRDRYSHQGLYAGDRAQWPLVKRDGAWIETDWDDALGIWPPRACARWPAATSACWCSRRHPARKARCWRVWPKVSVAPISITACARWISRTHRLRSRGRAAWKRCKPWVPRCWSTATCAVSCRWSIIVCAKRSSTAPRCLPSPRSATTPISR
;
A
#
# COMPACT_ATOMS: atom_id res chain seq x y z
N ILE A 1 8.41 10.61 -23.79
CA ILE A 1 7.61 11.86 -23.82
C ILE A 1 7.30 12.24 -22.37
N PRO A 2 7.69 13.43 -21.91
CA PRO A 2 7.47 13.85 -20.53
C PRO A 2 5.98 14.09 -20.24
N ARG A 3 5.55 13.81 -19.00
CA ARG A 3 4.13 13.81 -18.62
C ARG A 3 3.96 14.16 -17.14
N PHE A 4 2.86 14.83 -16.80
CA PHE A 4 2.43 15.04 -15.41
C PHE A 4 0.96 14.67 -15.20
N CYS A 5 0.01 15.24 -15.95
CA CYS A 5 -1.40 14.93 -15.72
C CYS A 5 -1.82 13.55 -16.28
N TYR A 6 -1.09 12.98 -17.23
CA TYR A 6 -1.42 11.66 -17.76
C TYR A 6 -1.02 10.54 -16.78
N HIS A 7 -1.95 9.64 -16.50
CA HIS A 7 -1.71 8.40 -15.78
C HIS A 7 -2.44 7.28 -16.55
N HIS A 8 -1.82 6.12 -16.69
CA HIS A 8 -2.32 5.04 -17.54
C HIS A 8 -3.67 4.45 -17.08
N LYS A 9 -3.96 4.51 -15.77
CA LYS A 9 -5.24 4.06 -15.17
C LYS A 9 -6.29 5.16 -14.95
N LEU A 10 -6.01 6.41 -15.33
CA LEU A 10 -6.94 7.52 -15.14
C LEU A 10 -7.41 8.06 -16.49
N PRO A 11 -8.61 8.67 -16.55
CA PRO A 11 -9.07 9.31 -17.78
C PRO A 11 -8.08 10.35 -18.27
N ILE A 12 -7.94 10.47 -19.58
CA ILE A 12 -7.00 11.40 -20.19
C ILE A 12 -7.37 12.84 -19.85
N ALA A 13 -6.41 13.59 -19.32
CA ALA A 13 -6.49 15.04 -19.22
C ALA A 13 -5.25 15.65 -19.86
N ALA A 14 -5.42 16.79 -20.53
CA ALA A 14 -4.35 17.51 -21.21
C ALA A 14 -4.04 18.86 -20.53
N ASN A 15 -4.14 18.91 -19.20
CA ASN A 15 -4.03 20.15 -18.43
C ASN A 15 -2.60 20.68 -18.39
N CYS A 16 -1.61 19.79 -18.15
CA CYS A 16 -0.22 20.22 -17.94
C CYS A 16 0.52 20.58 -19.23
N ARG A 17 0.08 20.11 -20.41
CA ARG A 17 0.74 20.29 -21.71
C ARG A 17 2.24 19.92 -21.77
N GLN A 18 2.76 19.15 -20.81
CA GLN A 18 4.17 18.72 -20.86
C GLN A 18 4.46 17.75 -22.02
N CYS A 19 3.45 17.03 -22.51
CA CYS A 19 3.59 16.02 -23.55
C CYS A 19 3.47 16.58 -24.98
N LEU A 20 3.72 17.87 -25.20
CA LEU A 20 3.62 18.47 -26.53
C LEU A 20 4.67 17.86 -27.48
N VAL A 21 4.21 17.50 -28.68
CA VAL A 21 5.02 16.92 -29.76
C VAL A 21 4.68 17.60 -31.09
N GLU A 22 5.62 17.54 -32.04
CA GLU A 22 5.40 17.98 -33.40
C GLU A 22 4.81 16.83 -34.22
N VAL A 23 3.76 17.11 -34.97
CA VAL A 23 3.02 16.10 -35.73
C VAL A 23 2.90 16.55 -37.18
N GLU A 24 3.19 15.66 -38.11
CA GLU A 24 2.97 15.84 -39.54
C GLU A 24 1.88 14.88 -40.03
N MET A 25 0.96 15.40 -40.83
CA MET A 25 -0.12 14.62 -41.43
C MET A 25 -0.28 15.03 -42.90
N GLY A 26 -0.35 14.06 -43.80
CA GLY A 26 -0.47 14.33 -45.25
C GLY A 26 0.71 15.12 -45.82
N GLY A 27 1.92 14.95 -45.28
CA GLY A 27 3.13 15.65 -45.71
C GLY A 27 3.22 17.12 -45.26
N LYS A 28 2.29 17.60 -44.43
CA LYS A 28 2.33 18.95 -43.87
C LYS A 28 2.46 18.91 -42.33
N PRO A 29 3.38 19.69 -41.74
CA PRO A 29 3.45 19.83 -40.29
C PRO A 29 2.22 20.59 -39.78
N ILE A 30 1.60 20.07 -38.72
CA ILE A 30 0.52 20.75 -38.03
C ILE A 30 1.12 21.99 -37.34
N PRO A 31 0.61 23.22 -37.61
CA PRO A 31 1.22 24.44 -37.09
C PRO A 31 1.24 24.54 -35.57
N LYS A 32 0.26 23.92 -34.90
CA LYS A 32 0.10 23.95 -33.45
C LYS A 32 0.64 22.66 -32.81
N PRO A 33 1.34 22.78 -31.67
CA PRO A 33 1.84 21.63 -30.95
C PRO A 33 0.70 20.75 -30.48
N GLN A 34 0.83 19.43 -30.67
CA GLN A 34 -0.22 18.48 -30.30
C GLN A 34 0.11 17.78 -28.98
N PRO A 35 -0.85 17.67 -28.04
CA PRO A 35 -0.66 16.93 -26.80
C PRO A 35 -0.65 15.42 -27.08
N ALA A 36 0.51 14.77 -26.94
CA ALA A 36 0.64 13.34 -27.22
C ALA A 36 -0.29 12.46 -26.36
N CYS A 37 -0.69 12.91 -25.17
CA CYS A 37 -1.57 12.13 -24.30
C CYS A 37 -3.02 12.06 -24.76
N ALA A 38 -3.49 13.01 -25.58
CA ALA A 38 -4.90 13.14 -25.96
C ALA A 38 -5.13 13.04 -27.46
N THR A 39 -4.13 13.32 -28.29
CA THR A 39 -4.25 13.21 -29.74
C THR A 39 -4.33 11.73 -30.14
N PRO A 40 -5.43 11.28 -30.78
CA PRO A 40 -5.56 9.90 -31.23
C PRO A 40 -4.61 9.62 -32.40
N VAL A 41 -4.15 8.37 -32.50
CA VAL A 41 -3.30 7.93 -33.61
C VAL A 41 -4.13 7.85 -34.89
N ALA A 42 -3.60 8.39 -35.98
CA ALA A 42 -4.21 8.34 -37.31
C ALA A 42 -3.22 7.76 -38.34
N GLU A 43 -3.76 7.16 -39.40
CA GLU A 43 -2.93 6.62 -40.49
C GLU A 43 -2.15 7.75 -41.18
N GLY A 44 -0.88 7.49 -41.49
CA GLY A 44 0.03 8.48 -42.10
C GLY A 44 0.49 9.59 -41.15
N MET A 45 0.18 9.52 -39.85
CA MET A 45 0.70 10.44 -38.83
C MET A 45 2.19 10.17 -38.56
N LYS A 46 3.04 11.19 -38.73
CA LYS A 46 4.45 11.14 -38.30
C LYS A 46 4.61 12.02 -37.06
N VAL A 47 5.11 11.45 -35.98
CA VAL A 47 5.28 12.16 -34.70
C VAL A 47 6.76 12.36 -34.44
N HIS A 48 7.18 13.62 -34.34
CA HIS A 48 8.54 14.01 -34.01
C HIS A 48 8.60 14.43 -32.55
N THR A 49 9.24 13.60 -31.72
CA THR A 49 9.33 13.80 -30.26
C THR A 49 10.57 14.58 -29.83
N HIS A 50 11.61 14.59 -30.66
CA HIS A 50 12.91 15.22 -30.39
C HIS A 50 13.21 16.37 -31.37
N SER A 51 12.21 16.89 -32.08
CA SER A 51 12.42 18.09 -32.90
C SER A 51 12.73 19.30 -32.03
N GLU A 52 13.45 20.27 -32.60
CA GLU A 52 13.83 21.49 -31.90
C GLU A 52 12.59 22.24 -31.36
N LYS A 53 11.50 22.27 -32.13
CA LYS A 53 10.21 22.85 -31.71
C LYS A 53 9.59 22.09 -30.55
N ALA A 54 9.56 20.75 -30.60
CA ALA A 54 9.00 19.94 -29.52
C ALA A 54 9.74 20.17 -28.20
N LEU A 55 11.07 20.18 -28.23
CA LEU A 55 11.89 20.46 -27.06
C LEU A 55 11.74 21.89 -26.57
N HIS A 56 11.58 22.87 -27.46
CA HIS A 56 11.31 24.25 -27.11
C HIS A 56 10.00 24.39 -26.33
N TRP A 57 8.90 23.82 -26.85
CA TRP A 57 7.60 23.85 -26.17
C TRP A 57 7.63 23.16 -24.81
N GLN A 58 8.32 22.03 -24.70
CA GLN A 58 8.46 21.30 -23.43
C GLN A 58 9.23 22.13 -22.39
N ARG A 59 10.28 22.86 -22.81
CA ARG A 59 11.03 23.77 -21.94
C ARG A 59 10.19 24.95 -21.47
N ASP A 60 9.37 25.52 -22.35
CA ASP A 60 8.50 26.64 -22.01
C ASP A 60 7.40 26.21 -21.03
N VAL A 61 6.81 25.03 -21.22
CA VAL A 61 5.84 24.47 -20.27
C VAL A 61 6.48 24.22 -18.90
N MET A 62 7.70 23.68 -18.86
CA MET A 62 8.43 23.51 -17.60
C MET A 62 8.67 24.85 -16.90
N GLU A 63 9.01 25.89 -17.66
CA GLU A 63 9.15 27.23 -17.10
C GLU A 63 7.84 27.70 -16.46
N PHE A 64 6.69 27.57 -17.15
CA PHE A 64 5.38 27.92 -16.58
C PHE A 64 5.04 27.14 -15.30
N LEU A 65 5.38 25.85 -15.23
CA LEU A 65 5.15 25.05 -14.04
C LEU A 65 6.02 25.50 -12.86
N LEU A 66 7.25 25.97 -13.13
CA LEU A 66 8.22 26.37 -12.10
C LEU A 66 8.09 27.83 -11.66
N ILE A 67 7.42 28.70 -12.43
CA ILE A 67 7.15 30.10 -12.09
C ILE A 67 6.60 30.21 -10.67
N ASN A 68 5.51 29.48 -10.40
CA ASN A 68 4.77 29.56 -9.15
C ASN A 68 5.06 28.38 -8.20
N HIS A 69 5.98 27.48 -8.55
CA HIS A 69 6.37 26.37 -7.67
C HIS A 69 7.35 26.87 -6.60
N PRO A 70 7.17 26.51 -5.31
CA PRO A 70 8.03 26.98 -4.23
C PRO A 70 9.41 26.29 -4.27
N LEU A 71 10.40 26.91 -3.64
CA LEU A 71 11.77 26.38 -3.56
C LEU A 71 11.95 25.41 -2.38
N ASP A 72 10.98 24.51 -2.23
CA ASP A 72 10.85 23.63 -1.06
C ASP A 72 11.58 22.29 -1.23
N CYS A 73 12.31 22.08 -2.31
CA CYS A 73 12.95 20.78 -2.61
C CYS A 73 13.75 20.19 -1.43
N PRO A 74 14.49 20.97 -0.61
CA PRO A 74 15.20 20.44 0.55
C PRO A 74 14.30 19.93 1.66
N ILE A 75 13.12 20.52 1.86
CA ILE A 75 12.17 20.14 2.92
C ILE A 75 11.08 19.19 2.42
N CYS A 76 10.80 19.17 1.13
CA CYS A 76 9.78 18.34 0.50
C CYS A 76 10.08 16.85 0.71
N ASP A 77 9.12 16.09 1.24
CA ASP A 77 9.28 14.65 1.54
C ASP A 77 9.59 13.82 0.28
N GLN A 78 8.89 14.11 -0.83
CA GLN A 78 9.13 13.50 -2.15
C GLN A 78 10.43 13.98 -2.84
N GLY A 79 11.24 14.83 -2.20
CA GLY A 79 12.55 15.21 -2.74
C GLY A 79 13.42 13.97 -2.98
N GLY A 80 13.83 13.76 -4.24
CA GLY A 80 14.55 12.56 -4.69
C GLY A 80 13.72 11.52 -5.43
N GLU A 81 12.38 11.61 -5.40
CA GLU A 81 11.47 10.75 -6.16
C GLU A 81 10.36 11.54 -6.88
N CYS A 82 10.53 12.85 -6.98
CA CYS A 82 9.54 13.77 -7.54
C CYS A 82 9.65 13.80 -9.08
N GLU A 83 8.54 13.44 -9.77
CA GLU A 83 8.49 13.49 -11.24
C GLU A 83 8.85 14.88 -11.79
N LEU A 84 8.45 15.96 -11.09
CA LEU A 84 8.76 17.34 -11.50
C LEU A 84 10.26 17.64 -11.45
N GLN A 85 10.99 17.11 -10.47
CA GLN A 85 12.44 17.29 -10.36
C GLN A 85 13.15 16.57 -11.52
N ASP A 86 12.79 15.32 -11.77
CA ASP A 86 13.42 14.51 -12.83
C ASP A 86 13.14 15.07 -14.23
N VAL A 87 11.88 15.43 -14.50
CA VAL A 87 11.49 16.02 -15.79
C VAL A 87 12.11 17.41 -15.97
N SER A 88 12.26 18.20 -14.89
CA SER A 88 12.96 19.48 -14.94
C SER A 88 14.45 19.33 -15.25
N LEU A 89 15.11 18.29 -14.76
CA LEU A 89 16.51 18.04 -15.08
C LEU A 89 16.70 17.71 -16.57
N GLY A 90 15.78 16.94 -17.16
CA GLY A 90 15.86 16.53 -18.56
C GLY A 90 15.35 17.57 -19.58
N TYR A 91 14.24 18.24 -19.26
CA TYR A 91 13.50 19.09 -20.19
C TYR A 91 13.35 20.55 -19.71
N GLY A 92 13.85 20.90 -18.51
CA GLY A 92 13.83 22.26 -17.99
C GLY A 92 15.02 23.11 -18.45
N ARG A 93 14.96 24.41 -18.15
CA ARG A 93 16.10 25.33 -18.29
C ARG A 93 16.91 25.32 -16.98
N SER A 94 18.21 25.59 -17.07
CA SER A 94 19.09 25.66 -15.89
C SER A 94 18.85 26.88 -15.00
N VAL A 95 18.35 27.97 -15.58
CA VAL A 95 18.13 29.25 -14.88
C VAL A 95 16.69 29.71 -15.10
N SER A 96 16.03 30.12 -14.00
CA SER A 96 14.73 30.77 -14.03
C SER A 96 14.87 32.23 -14.44
N ARG A 97 13.96 32.72 -15.29
CA ARG A 97 13.85 34.15 -15.63
C ARG A 97 12.83 34.88 -14.74
N TYR A 98 12.06 34.15 -13.94
CA TYR A 98 10.98 34.69 -13.12
C TYR A 98 11.52 35.22 -11.78
N ASN A 99 11.31 36.51 -11.53
CA ASN A 99 11.79 37.23 -10.33
C ASN A 99 10.66 37.88 -9.52
N GLU A 100 9.40 37.63 -9.87
CA GLU A 100 8.26 38.22 -9.17
C GLU A 100 7.83 37.36 -7.97
N ARG A 101 6.85 37.88 -7.21
CA ARG A 101 6.31 37.19 -6.04
C ARG A 101 5.49 35.98 -6.48
N LYS A 102 5.90 34.80 -6.05
CA LYS A 102 5.18 33.54 -6.26
C LYS A 102 3.89 33.49 -5.46
N ARG A 103 2.87 32.84 -6.01
CA ARG A 103 1.63 32.54 -5.28
C ARG A 103 1.90 31.58 -4.10
N VAL A 104 1.11 31.73 -3.05
CA VAL A 104 1.10 30.83 -1.89
C VAL A 104 -0.34 30.43 -1.63
N VAL A 105 -0.56 29.15 -1.37
CA VAL A 105 -1.87 28.56 -1.12
C VAL A 105 -1.87 28.00 0.31
N ALA A 106 -2.95 28.22 1.05
CA ALA A 106 -3.11 27.68 2.39
C ALA A 106 -3.31 26.16 2.34
N ASP A 107 -2.77 25.46 3.34
CA ASP A 107 -2.91 24.02 3.43
C ASP A 107 -4.22 23.64 4.14
N GLU A 108 -4.97 22.72 3.54
CA GLU A 108 -6.21 22.17 4.09
C GLU A 108 -5.95 20.84 4.80
N ASP A 109 -6.64 20.56 5.90
CA ASP A 109 -6.53 19.25 6.56
C ASP A 109 -7.41 18.20 5.87
N LEU A 110 -6.80 17.37 5.03
CA LEU A 110 -7.49 16.25 4.35
C LEU A 110 -7.67 15.02 5.26
N GLY A 111 -7.23 15.09 6.52
CA GLY A 111 -7.40 14.04 7.52
C GLY A 111 -6.08 13.50 8.10
N PRO A 112 -6.13 12.35 8.80
CA PRO A 112 -4.96 11.83 9.52
C PRO A 112 -3.96 11.10 8.64
N LEU A 113 -4.34 10.71 7.41
CA LEU A 113 -3.52 9.85 6.54
C LEU A 113 -2.69 10.66 5.52
N VAL A 114 -3.29 11.69 4.92
CA VAL A 114 -2.66 12.49 3.86
C VAL A 114 -2.32 13.88 4.40
N ALA A 115 -1.06 14.27 4.25
CA ALA A 115 -0.59 15.61 4.53
C ALA A 115 -0.55 16.44 3.25
N THR A 116 -0.96 17.70 3.36
CA THR A 116 -1.10 18.66 2.26
C THR A 116 -0.05 19.76 2.36
N GLU A 117 0.49 20.11 1.20
CA GLU A 117 1.39 21.23 0.97
C GLU A 117 1.02 21.84 -0.38
N MET A 118 -0.12 22.54 -0.42
CA MET A 118 -0.83 22.88 -1.65
C MET A 118 -0.13 23.93 -2.50
N THR A 119 0.79 24.70 -1.90
CA THR A 119 1.68 25.60 -2.65
C THR A 119 2.56 24.83 -3.66
N ARG A 120 2.88 23.55 -3.40
CA ARG A 120 3.65 22.70 -4.33
C ARG A 120 2.81 22.14 -5.48
N CYS A 121 1.48 22.23 -5.41
CA CYS A 121 0.59 21.63 -6.40
C CYS A 121 0.65 22.34 -7.75
N ILE A 122 0.95 21.59 -8.81
CA ILE A 122 0.94 22.04 -10.21
C ILE A 122 -0.43 21.93 -10.90
N GLN A 123 -1.51 21.74 -10.11
CA GLN A 123 -2.90 21.69 -10.59
C GLN A 123 -3.13 20.68 -11.73
N CYS A 124 -2.42 19.55 -11.72
CA CYS A 124 -2.52 18.51 -12.76
C CYS A 124 -3.84 17.71 -12.74
N THR A 125 -4.68 17.92 -11.72
CA THR A 125 -5.98 17.26 -11.47
C THR A 125 -5.94 15.72 -11.46
N ARG A 126 -4.78 15.12 -11.22
CA ARG A 126 -4.60 13.66 -11.18
C ARG A 126 -5.28 13.05 -9.95
N CYS A 127 -5.11 13.69 -8.78
CA CYS A 127 -5.79 13.31 -7.53
C CYS A 127 -7.33 13.46 -7.62
N VAL A 128 -7.83 14.57 -8.17
CA VAL A 128 -9.28 14.80 -8.36
C VAL A 128 -9.90 13.70 -9.23
N ARG A 129 -9.27 13.37 -10.36
CA ARG A 129 -9.72 12.27 -11.24
C ARG A 129 -9.64 10.91 -10.59
N PHE A 130 -8.60 10.65 -9.80
CA PHE A 130 -8.50 9.41 -9.03
C PHE A 130 -9.68 9.29 -8.06
N MET A 131 -9.97 10.34 -7.31
CA MET A 131 -11.06 10.35 -6.34
C MET A 131 -12.42 10.13 -7.01
N SER A 132 -12.69 10.82 -8.11
CA SER A 132 -13.98 10.73 -8.81
C SER A 132 -14.21 9.38 -9.51
N GLU A 133 -13.17 8.80 -10.12
CA GLU A 133 -13.32 7.63 -11.00
C GLU A 133 -12.99 6.30 -10.33
N ILE A 134 -11.95 6.27 -9.51
CA ILE A 134 -11.45 5.02 -8.88
C ILE A 134 -12.01 4.89 -7.47
N ALA A 135 -11.86 5.91 -6.63
CA ALA A 135 -12.40 5.89 -5.27
C ALA A 135 -13.93 6.07 -5.24
N GLY A 136 -14.53 6.64 -6.31
CA GLY A 136 -15.97 6.85 -6.41
C GLY A 136 -16.51 7.94 -5.48
N THR A 137 -15.63 8.80 -4.95
CA THR A 137 -15.95 9.86 -3.99
C THR A 137 -15.60 11.22 -4.57
N TYR A 138 -16.52 12.18 -4.50
CA TYR A 138 -16.36 13.53 -5.08
C TYR A 138 -15.97 14.58 -4.04
N GLU A 139 -15.14 14.20 -3.08
CA GLU A 139 -14.75 15.09 -1.97
C GLU A 139 -13.68 16.10 -2.38
N LEU A 140 -12.76 15.69 -3.26
CA LEU A 140 -11.68 16.53 -3.76
C LEU A 140 -12.07 17.17 -5.10
N GLY A 141 -11.90 18.49 -5.22
CA GLY A 141 -12.25 19.25 -6.42
C GLY A 141 -11.30 20.40 -6.71
N GLY A 142 -11.50 21.05 -7.86
CA GLY A 142 -10.83 22.30 -8.22
C GLY A 142 -11.74 23.49 -7.94
N MET A 143 -11.29 24.41 -7.09
CA MET A 143 -11.99 25.62 -6.70
C MET A 143 -11.37 26.83 -7.39
N SER A 144 -12.16 27.88 -7.64
CA SER A 144 -11.69 29.11 -8.29
C SER A 144 -11.20 28.88 -9.73
N ARG A 145 -10.52 29.87 -10.33
CA ARG A 145 -10.07 29.83 -11.74
C ARG A 145 -8.74 30.55 -11.91
N GLY A 146 -7.98 30.15 -12.94
CA GLY A 146 -6.72 30.80 -13.30
C GLY A 146 -5.62 30.47 -12.29
N GLU A 147 -4.85 31.47 -11.91
CA GLU A 147 -3.77 31.32 -10.93
C GLU A 147 -4.27 30.97 -9.52
N HIS A 148 -5.47 31.45 -9.17
CA HIS A 148 -6.13 31.17 -7.89
C HIS A 148 -6.82 29.80 -7.86
N LEU A 149 -6.64 28.95 -8.88
CA LEU A 149 -7.15 27.59 -8.85
C LEU A 149 -6.51 26.80 -7.71
N GLU A 150 -7.34 26.26 -6.84
CA GLU A 150 -6.91 25.48 -5.66
C GLU A 150 -7.55 24.10 -5.71
N ILE A 151 -6.76 23.08 -5.39
CA ILE A 151 -7.23 21.69 -5.33
C ILE A 151 -7.44 21.35 -3.87
N GLY A 152 -8.68 21.04 -3.49
CA GLY A 152 -9.01 20.87 -2.07
C GLY A 152 -10.44 20.42 -1.89
N THR A 153 -10.90 20.50 -0.65
CA THR A 153 -12.27 20.22 -0.23
C THR A 153 -12.96 21.53 0.10
N TYR A 154 -14.06 21.84 -0.59
CA TYR A 154 -14.73 23.14 -0.42
C TYR A 154 -15.25 23.39 1.01
N ILE A 155 -15.62 22.33 1.73
CA ILE A 155 -16.21 22.41 3.07
C ILE A 155 -15.13 22.18 4.16
N GLY A 156 -13.87 21.94 3.79
CA GLY A 156 -12.80 21.58 4.74
C GLY A 156 -13.06 20.25 5.46
N LYS A 157 -13.72 19.30 4.78
CA LYS A 157 -13.96 17.96 5.33
C LYS A 157 -12.78 17.05 5.00
N SER A 158 -12.46 16.13 5.91
CA SER A 158 -11.49 15.08 5.63
C SER A 158 -11.98 14.18 4.49
N ILE A 159 -11.02 13.55 3.80
CA ILE A 159 -11.32 12.54 2.81
C ILE A 159 -11.76 11.24 3.52
N ASP A 160 -12.97 10.76 3.24
CA ASP A 160 -13.51 9.51 3.78
C ASP A 160 -13.60 8.45 2.66
N SER A 161 -12.44 7.86 2.34
CA SER A 161 -12.34 6.75 1.39
C SER A 161 -11.29 5.76 1.84
N GLU A 162 -11.57 4.47 1.64
CA GLU A 162 -10.65 3.37 1.93
C GLU A 162 -9.46 3.26 0.97
N LEU A 163 -9.44 4.07 -0.10
CA LEU A 163 -8.38 4.16 -1.10
C LEU A 163 -7.74 5.55 -1.15
N SER A 164 -8.00 6.41 -0.16
CA SER A 164 -7.56 7.81 -0.13
C SER A 164 -6.04 7.95 -0.20
N GLY A 165 -5.27 7.05 0.42
CA GLY A 165 -3.80 7.09 0.45
C GLY A 165 -3.13 6.88 -0.91
N ASN A 166 -3.86 6.38 -1.92
CA ASN A 166 -3.31 6.28 -3.28
C ASN A 166 -3.16 7.66 -3.95
N ILE A 167 -3.82 8.71 -3.46
CA ILE A 167 -3.62 10.07 -4.00
C ILE A 167 -2.17 10.56 -3.82
N ILE A 168 -1.45 10.01 -2.84
CA ILE A 168 -0.04 10.31 -2.57
C ILE A 168 0.83 9.80 -3.72
N ASP A 169 0.66 8.53 -4.11
CA ASP A 169 1.44 7.91 -5.19
C ASP A 169 1.05 8.48 -6.56
N VAL A 170 -0.22 8.83 -6.71
CA VAL A 170 -0.71 9.48 -7.91
C VAL A 170 -0.12 10.88 -8.02
N CYS A 171 0.18 11.61 -6.93
CA CYS A 171 0.65 12.98 -7.02
C CYS A 171 2.07 13.07 -7.63
N PRO A 172 2.28 13.74 -8.77
CA PRO A 172 3.61 13.84 -9.41
C PRO A 172 4.57 14.80 -8.67
N VAL A 173 4.07 15.48 -7.63
CA VAL A 173 4.77 16.49 -6.84
C VAL A 173 4.45 16.30 -5.37
N GLY A 174 5.31 16.78 -4.48
CA GLY A 174 5.17 16.60 -3.02
C GLY A 174 4.13 17.49 -2.37
N ALA A 175 2.99 17.71 -3.04
CA ALA A 175 1.84 18.44 -2.53
C ALA A 175 0.92 17.54 -1.68
N LEU A 176 0.87 16.24 -1.99
CA LEU A 176 0.13 15.24 -1.23
C LEU A 176 1.14 14.20 -0.78
N THR A 177 1.34 14.07 0.52
CA THR A 177 2.37 13.20 1.12
C THR A 177 1.78 12.33 2.23
N ASP A 178 2.45 11.23 2.53
CA ASP A 178 2.04 10.32 3.62
C ASP A 178 2.30 11.00 4.97
N LYS A 179 1.24 11.33 5.71
CA LYS A 179 1.32 12.04 7.00
C LYS A 179 2.01 11.22 8.09
N VAL A 180 1.93 9.89 8.01
CA VAL A 180 2.53 8.96 8.97
C VAL A 180 4.03 8.83 8.72
N TYR A 181 4.43 8.74 7.45
CA TYR A 181 5.84 8.57 7.04
C TYR A 181 6.63 9.89 6.93
N ARG A 182 5.93 11.02 6.79
CA ARG A 182 6.51 12.35 6.53
C ARG A 182 7.77 12.62 7.37
N PHE A 183 8.87 12.96 6.68
CA PHE A 183 10.17 13.35 7.26
C PHE A 183 10.93 12.26 8.02
N GLN A 184 10.50 10.99 7.95
CA GLN A 184 11.24 9.92 8.60
C GLN A 184 12.50 9.50 7.82
N ALA A 185 12.44 9.46 6.49
CA ALA A 185 13.55 9.05 5.62
C ALA A 185 13.48 9.69 4.22
N ARG A 186 14.55 9.51 3.44
CA ARG A 186 14.60 9.91 2.03
C ARG A 186 14.49 8.70 1.11
N ALA A 187 13.98 8.91 -0.11
CA ALA A 187 13.76 7.84 -1.08
C ALA A 187 15.01 6.97 -1.33
N TRP A 188 16.19 7.60 -1.44
CA TRP A 188 17.46 6.91 -1.69
C TRP A 188 18.01 6.12 -0.47
N GLU A 189 17.49 6.35 0.74
CA GLU A 189 17.88 5.59 1.94
C GLU A 189 17.10 4.29 2.11
N LEU A 190 15.99 4.14 1.38
CA LEU A 190 15.05 3.06 1.54
C LEU A 190 15.44 1.85 0.68
N ILE A 191 15.34 0.67 1.26
CA ILE A 191 15.45 -0.60 0.55
C ILE A 191 14.04 -1.14 0.33
N ALA A 192 13.63 -1.23 -0.94
CA ALA A 192 12.36 -1.83 -1.33
C ALA A 192 12.41 -3.37 -1.24
N ARG A 193 11.50 -3.96 -0.48
CA ARG A 193 11.33 -5.41 -0.36
C ARG A 193 9.94 -5.81 -0.84
N SER A 194 9.87 -6.76 -1.77
CA SER A 194 8.58 -7.24 -2.28
C SER A 194 7.82 -8.00 -1.21
N SER A 195 6.54 -7.68 -1.05
CA SER A 195 5.63 -8.37 -0.14
C SER A 195 4.19 -8.38 -0.68
N ILE A 196 3.27 -8.88 0.15
CA ILE A 196 1.85 -9.04 -0.15
C ILE A 196 1.05 -8.46 1.03
N GLY A 197 -0.11 -7.87 0.75
CA GLY A 197 -1.08 -7.39 1.73
C GLY A 197 -1.50 -8.50 2.70
N TYR A 198 -1.63 -8.14 3.98
CA TYR A 198 -1.92 -9.10 5.05
C TYR A 198 -3.32 -8.96 5.61
N HIS A 199 -4.00 -7.85 5.30
CA HIS A 199 -5.24 -7.46 5.96
C HIS A 199 -6.48 -7.70 5.09
N ASP A 200 -6.32 -7.67 3.78
CA ASP A 200 -7.33 -8.07 2.81
C ASP A 200 -7.17 -9.54 2.38
N ALA A 201 -8.24 -10.11 1.83
CA ALA A 201 -8.19 -11.42 1.18
C ALA A 201 -7.82 -11.31 -0.32
N LEU A 202 -7.65 -10.08 -0.81
CA LEU A 202 -7.24 -9.80 -2.18
C LEU A 202 -5.77 -10.20 -2.37
N GLY A 203 -4.94 -10.03 -1.33
CA GLY A 203 -3.52 -10.34 -1.42
C GLY A 203 -2.81 -9.32 -2.32
N SER A 204 -3.11 -8.04 -2.11
CA SER A 204 -2.57 -6.94 -2.91
C SER A 204 -1.04 -6.96 -2.93
N ASN A 205 -0.43 -6.76 -4.09
CA ASN A 205 1.03 -6.71 -4.19
C ASN A 205 1.54 -5.37 -3.65
N LEU A 206 2.56 -5.40 -2.79
CA LEU A 206 3.13 -4.17 -2.22
C LEU A 206 4.65 -4.23 -2.05
N TRP A 207 5.27 -3.07 -2.02
CA TRP A 207 6.64 -2.83 -1.61
C TRP A 207 6.69 -2.39 -0.16
N LEU A 208 7.47 -3.10 0.66
CA LEU A 208 7.84 -2.66 2.00
C LEU A 208 9.15 -1.88 1.90
N HIS A 209 9.09 -0.58 2.17
CA HIS A 209 10.29 0.25 2.20
C HIS A 209 10.90 0.17 3.59
N THR A 210 12.11 -0.35 3.65
CA THR A 210 12.82 -0.63 4.91
C THR A 210 14.07 0.20 5.04
N ARG A 211 14.37 0.63 6.27
CA ARG A 211 15.63 1.29 6.64
C ARG A 211 16.11 0.70 7.96
N ARG A 212 17.36 0.20 7.99
CA ARG A 212 17.96 -0.39 9.20
C ARG A 212 17.12 -1.51 9.86
N GLY A 213 16.39 -2.28 9.05
CA GLY A 213 15.54 -3.38 9.53
C GLY A 213 14.12 -2.97 9.94
N GLU A 214 13.81 -1.68 9.96
CA GLU A 214 12.47 -1.15 10.22
C GLU A 214 11.75 -0.86 8.90
N VAL A 215 10.49 -1.30 8.80
CA VAL A 215 9.55 -0.88 7.76
C VAL A 215 9.05 0.53 8.09
N LEU A 216 9.28 1.48 7.18
CA LEU A 216 8.89 2.89 7.36
C LEU A 216 7.64 3.28 6.58
N ARG A 217 7.50 2.78 5.35
CA ARG A 217 6.30 2.98 4.52
C ARG A 217 6.01 1.78 3.66
N THR A 218 4.79 1.70 3.16
CA THR A 218 4.40 0.70 2.17
C THR A 218 3.79 1.37 0.95
N VAL A 219 4.16 0.89 -0.22
CA VAL A 219 3.78 1.45 -1.53
C VAL A 219 3.20 0.31 -2.38
N PRO A 220 2.18 0.53 -3.22
CA PRO A 220 1.69 -0.49 -4.14
C PRO A 220 2.82 -1.00 -5.04
N ARG A 221 2.75 -2.30 -5.36
CA ARG A 221 3.56 -2.90 -6.42
C ARG A 221 2.62 -3.32 -7.54
N ASP A 222 2.97 -2.91 -8.75
CA ASP A 222 2.10 -3.12 -9.89
C ASP A 222 1.83 -4.60 -10.17
N ASN A 223 0.55 -4.93 -10.35
CA ASN A 223 0.08 -6.25 -10.77
C ASN A 223 -1.32 -6.15 -11.38
N GLU A 224 -1.37 -6.13 -12.70
CA GLU A 224 -2.60 -6.06 -13.51
C GLU A 224 -3.65 -7.14 -13.17
N ALA A 225 -3.23 -8.30 -12.66
CA ALA A 225 -4.16 -9.38 -12.34
C ALA A 225 -4.86 -9.23 -10.98
N ILE A 226 -4.35 -8.36 -10.09
CA ILE A 226 -4.84 -8.28 -8.69
C ILE A 226 -5.25 -6.86 -8.33
N ASN A 227 -4.27 -5.97 -8.20
CA ASN A 227 -4.48 -4.64 -7.63
C ASN A 227 -4.11 -3.51 -8.59
N GLU A 228 -3.69 -3.85 -9.82
CA GLU A 228 -3.20 -2.92 -10.83
C GLU A 228 -2.05 -2.07 -10.29
N CYS A 229 -2.32 -0.87 -9.78
CA CYS A 229 -1.36 0.01 -9.10
C CYS A 229 -1.90 0.57 -7.76
N TRP A 230 -3.03 0.05 -7.28
CA TRP A 230 -3.74 0.56 -6.11
C TRP A 230 -3.48 -0.30 -4.87
N LEU A 231 -3.57 0.32 -3.70
CA LEU A 231 -3.46 -0.35 -2.41
C LEU A 231 -4.54 0.16 -1.46
N SER A 232 -5.14 -0.73 -0.67
CA SER A 232 -6.06 -0.32 0.38
C SER A 232 -5.34 0.52 1.44
N ASP A 233 -5.98 1.54 1.98
CA ASP A 233 -5.39 2.35 3.06
C ASP A 233 -5.07 1.50 4.29
N ARG A 234 -5.89 0.47 4.52
CA ARG A 234 -5.64 -0.52 5.56
C ARG A 234 -4.28 -1.19 5.38
N ASP A 235 -3.97 -1.71 4.20
CA ASP A 235 -2.68 -2.37 3.96
C ASP A 235 -1.55 -1.33 3.89
N ARG A 236 -1.80 -0.14 3.34
CA ARG A 236 -0.82 0.96 3.26
C ARG A 236 -0.26 1.34 4.63
N TYR A 237 -1.15 1.59 5.59
CA TYR A 237 -0.79 2.06 6.94
C TYR A 237 -0.65 0.92 7.95
N SER A 238 -0.88 -0.33 7.55
CA SER A 238 -0.79 -1.51 8.44
C SER A 238 0.56 -1.69 9.12
N HIS A 239 1.64 -1.19 8.50
CA HIS A 239 3.00 -1.32 9.00
C HIS A 239 3.18 -0.71 10.40
N GLN A 240 2.38 0.31 10.77
CA GLN A 240 2.37 0.89 12.12
C GLN A 240 2.03 -0.15 13.20
N GLY A 241 1.18 -1.14 12.86
CA GLY A 241 0.83 -2.23 13.77
C GLY A 241 1.99 -3.17 14.11
N LEU A 242 3.10 -3.14 13.36
CA LEU A 242 4.30 -3.93 13.68
C LEU A 242 5.03 -3.42 14.93
N TYR A 243 4.82 -2.15 15.27
CA TYR A 243 5.45 -1.44 16.38
C TYR A 243 4.46 -1.09 17.50
N ALA A 244 3.25 -1.65 17.44
CA ALA A 244 2.27 -1.45 18.49
C ALA A 244 2.76 -2.02 19.83
N GLY A 245 2.51 -1.29 20.92
CA GLY A 245 2.99 -1.66 22.26
C GLY A 245 2.38 -2.96 22.81
N ASP A 246 1.26 -3.41 22.26
CA ASP A 246 0.58 -4.67 22.60
C ASP A 246 1.16 -5.90 21.86
N ARG A 247 2.27 -5.74 21.14
CA ARG A 247 2.94 -6.85 20.45
C ARG A 247 3.48 -7.86 21.45
N ALA A 248 3.08 -9.12 21.31
CA ALA A 248 3.62 -10.22 22.10
C ALA A 248 5.11 -10.44 21.78
N GLN A 249 6.00 -9.96 22.66
CA GLN A 249 7.46 -10.11 22.55
C GLN A 249 7.95 -11.38 23.24
N TRP A 250 7.38 -11.70 24.41
CA TRP A 250 7.75 -12.83 25.26
C TRP A 250 6.59 -13.80 25.44
N PRO A 251 6.85 -15.11 25.63
CA PRO A 251 5.80 -16.05 25.97
C PRO A 251 5.32 -15.79 27.40
N LEU A 252 4.00 -15.70 27.56
CA LEU A 252 3.33 -15.46 28.82
C LEU A 252 2.61 -16.73 29.29
N VAL A 253 2.81 -17.10 30.54
CA VAL A 253 2.14 -18.24 31.19
C VAL A 253 1.27 -17.71 32.32
N LYS A 254 0.07 -18.26 32.45
CA LYS A 254 -0.83 -17.90 33.55
C LYS A 254 -0.54 -18.75 34.79
N ARG A 255 -0.07 -18.13 35.87
CA ARG A 255 0.11 -18.75 37.20
C ARG A 255 -0.65 -17.93 38.23
N ASP A 256 -1.42 -18.60 39.09
CA ASP A 256 -2.18 -17.96 40.17
C ASP A 256 -3.06 -16.78 39.72
N GLY A 257 -3.64 -16.89 38.52
CA GLY A 257 -4.51 -15.86 37.94
C GLY A 257 -3.78 -14.74 37.19
N ALA A 258 -2.48 -14.57 37.36
CA ALA A 258 -1.66 -13.54 36.72
C ALA A 258 -0.87 -14.09 35.52
N TRP A 259 -0.59 -13.22 34.53
CA TRP A 259 0.30 -13.54 33.42
C TRP A 259 1.74 -13.21 33.81
N ILE A 260 2.61 -14.21 33.73
CA ILE A 260 4.03 -14.08 34.06
C ILE A 260 4.85 -14.35 32.79
N GLU A 261 5.85 -13.52 32.55
CA GLU A 261 6.84 -13.71 31.48
C GLU A 261 7.72 -14.92 31.78
N THR A 262 7.93 -15.76 30.77
CA THR A 262 8.64 -17.05 30.91
C THR A 262 9.55 -17.30 29.72
N ASP A 263 10.43 -18.30 29.84
CA ASP A 263 11.22 -18.80 28.72
C ASP A 263 10.42 -19.76 27.83
N TRP A 264 10.90 -19.96 26.60
CA TRP A 264 10.26 -20.87 25.65
C TRP A 264 10.18 -22.32 26.14
N ASP A 265 11.17 -22.79 26.89
CA ASP A 265 11.18 -24.18 27.39
C ASP A 265 10.13 -24.41 28.48
N ASP A 266 9.91 -23.42 29.35
CA ASP A 266 8.86 -23.46 30.38
C ASP A 266 7.47 -23.34 29.74
N ALA A 267 7.30 -22.39 28.82
CA ALA A 267 6.05 -22.19 28.09
C ALA A 267 5.64 -23.43 27.26
N LEU A 268 6.60 -24.07 26.59
CA LEU A 268 6.37 -25.32 25.85
C LEU A 268 6.28 -26.54 26.78
N GLY A 269 6.93 -26.51 27.94
CA GLY A 269 6.89 -27.57 28.95
C GLY A 269 5.50 -27.74 29.59
N ILE A 270 4.75 -26.65 29.72
CA ILE A 270 3.32 -26.65 30.15
C ILE A 270 2.42 -27.24 29.05
N TRP A 271 2.84 -27.15 27.79
CA TRP A 271 2.18 -27.73 26.62
C TRP A 271 2.98 -28.90 26.04
N PRO A 272 3.18 -30.02 26.78
CA PRO A 272 3.90 -31.14 26.22
C PRO A 272 3.07 -31.73 25.06
N PRO A 273 3.69 -32.27 23.99
CA PRO A 273 2.97 -32.92 22.89
C PRO A 273 2.02 -34.05 23.36
N ARG A 274 2.24 -34.60 24.57
CA ARG A 274 1.36 -35.58 25.22
C ARG A 274 0.14 -34.97 25.94
N ALA A 275 0.08 -33.66 26.18
CA ALA A 275 -1.09 -33.01 26.78
C ALA A 275 -2.33 -33.09 25.88
N CYS A 276 -2.16 -33.11 24.55
CA CYS A 276 -3.26 -33.38 23.63
C CYS A 276 -3.82 -34.81 23.75
N ALA A 277 -3.05 -35.78 24.28
CA ALA A 277 -3.57 -37.12 24.56
C ALA A 277 -4.48 -37.17 25.81
N ARG A 278 -4.44 -36.12 26.65
CA ARG A 278 -5.25 -36.00 27.86
C ARG A 278 -6.66 -35.48 27.58
N TRP A 279 -6.91 -34.96 26.38
CA TRP A 279 -8.17 -34.31 26.00
C TRP A 279 -8.88 -35.13 24.91
N PRO A 280 -10.16 -35.49 25.08
CA PRO A 280 -10.92 -36.17 24.03
C PRO A 280 -10.90 -35.36 22.74
N ALA A 281 -10.74 -36.02 21.59
CA ALA A 281 -10.76 -35.37 20.27
C ALA A 281 -12.03 -34.53 20.01
N ALA A 282 -13.15 -34.88 20.67
CA ALA A 282 -14.41 -34.15 20.63
C ALA A 282 -14.38 -32.77 21.33
N THR A 283 -13.41 -32.53 22.22
CA THR A 283 -13.30 -31.29 23.02
C THR A 283 -12.15 -30.37 22.60
N SER A 284 -11.30 -30.83 21.68
CA SER A 284 -10.16 -30.05 21.19
C SER A 284 -10.53 -29.32 19.89
N ALA A 285 -10.21 -28.03 19.81
CA ALA A 285 -10.39 -27.23 18.60
C ALA A 285 -9.12 -26.41 18.31
N CYS A 286 -8.66 -26.44 17.07
CA CYS A 286 -7.59 -25.55 16.60
C CYS A 286 -8.20 -24.40 15.80
N TRP A 287 -8.01 -23.18 16.30
CA TRP A 287 -8.46 -21.95 15.65
C TRP A 287 -7.31 -21.32 14.90
N CYS A 288 -7.41 -21.29 13.57
CA CYS A 288 -6.49 -20.51 12.76
C CYS A 288 -7.07 -19.12 12.52
N SER A 289 -6.32 -18.09 12.95
CA SER A 289 -6.58 -16.70 12.60
C SER A 289 -6.44 -16.46 11.08
N ARG A 290 -7.08 -15.39 10.59
CA ARG A 290 -7.11 -15.04 9.16
C ARG A 290 -5.74 -14.68 8.58
N ARG A 291 -4.78 -14.26 9.43
CA ARG A 291 -3.44 -13.81 9.04
C ARG A 291 -2.38 -14.92 9.11
N HIS A 292 -2.75 -16.16 9.43
CA HIS A 292 -1.78 -17.24 9.47
C HIS A 292 -1.35 -17.65 8.06
N PRO A 293 -0.04 -17.75 7.79
CA PRO A 293 0.44 -18.25 6.50
C PRO A 293 0.03 -19.71 6.31
N ALA A 294 -0.29 -20.07 5.07
CA ALA A 294 -0.75 -21.43 4.72
C ALA A 294 0.22 -22.53 5.18
N ARG A 295 1.53 -22.24 5.19
CA ARG A 295 2.56 -23.17 5.71
C ARG A 295 2.39 -23.46 7.20
N LYS A 296 2.07 -22.44 8.02
CA LYS A 296 1.76 -22.65 9.45
C LYS A 296 0.45 -23.39 9.60
N ALA A 297 -0.61 -22.99 8.89
CA ALA A 297 -1.91 -23.69 8.94
C ALA A 297 -1.79 -25.17 8.56
N ARG A 298 -0.95 -25.50 7.57
CA ARG A 298 -0.62 -26.89 7.21
C ARG A 298 0.09 -27.62 8.33
N CYS A 299 1.06 -26.99 8.99
CA CYS A 299 1.72 -27.57 10.16
C CYS A 299 0.71 -27.87 11.28
N TRP A 300 -0.19 -26.92 11.58
CA TRP A 300 -1.28 -27.11 12.55
C TRP A 300 -2.33 -28.15 12.14
N ARG A 301 -2.45 -28.45 10.84
CA ARG A 301 -3.31 -29.54 10.36
C ARG A 301 -2.67 -30.92 10.48
N VAL A 302 -1.37 -31.01 10.26
CA VAL A 302 -0.62 -32.27 10.31
C VAL A 302 -0.29 -32.65 11.75
N TRP A 303 0.04 -31.69 12.60
CA TRP A 303 0.49 -31.94 13.98
C TRP A 303 -0.52 -32.72 14.84
N PRO A 304 -1.83 -32.43 14.80
CA PRO A 304 -2.85 -33.27 15.43
C PRO A 304 -2.84 -34.68 14.86
N LYS A 305 -2.89 -34.84 13.53
CA LYS A 305 -3.04 -36.15 12.88
C LYS A 305 -1.89 -37.13 13.12
N VAL A 306 -0.69 -36.63 13.37
CA VAL A 306 0.50 -37.44 13.65
C VAL A 306 0.60 -37.78 15.14
N SER A 307 -0.09 -37.03 16.01
CA SER A 307 0.11 -37.11 17.47
C SER A 307 -1.14 -37.59 18.23
N VAL A 308 -2.36 -37.39 17.70
CA VAL A 308 -3.67 -37.68 18.32
C VAL A 308 -4.76 -37.90 17.23
N ALA A 309 -5.84 -38.63 17.56
CA ALA A 309 -7.05 -38.81 16.72
C ALA A 309 -7.60 -37.48 16.12
N PRO A 310 -8.34 -37.51 14.99
CA PRO A 310 -8.60 -36.33 14.16
C PRO A 310 -9.32 -35.19 14.92
N ILE A 311 -8.62 -34.06 15.06
CA ILE A 311 -9.13 -32.82 15.68
C ILE A 311 -9.85 -31.96 14.62
N SER A 312 -10.97 -31.32 15.00
CA SER A 312 -11.67 -30.36 14.15
C SER A 312 -10.90 -29.03 14.06
N ILE A 313 -10.67 -28.54 12.83
CA ILE A 313 -9.96 -27.29 12.57
C ILE A 313 -10.91 -26.31 11.91
N THR A 314 -11.16 -25.20 12.58
CA THR A 314 -12.09 -24.16 12.12
C THR A 314 -11.31 -22.88 11.91
N ALA A 315 -11.33 -22.37 10.67
CA ALA A 315 -10.87 -21.01 10.41
C ALA A 315 -11.89 -20.04 11.00
N CYS A 316 -11.43 -18.93 11.57
CA CYS A 316 -12.25 -17.98 12.32
C CYS A 316 -13.45 -17.37 11.55
N ALA A 317 -13.60 -17.64 10.25
CA ALA A 317 -14.71 -17.18 9.41
C ALA A 317 -15.17 -18.25 8.38
N ARG A 318 -15.08 -19.54 8.70
CA ARG A 318 -15.54 -20.59 7.78
C ARG A 318 -17.06 -20.65 7.77
N TRP A 319 -17.68 -20.55 6.59
CA TRP A 319 -19.09 -20.88 6.39
C TRP A 319 -19.30 -22.35 6.75
N ILE A 320 -20.02 -22.63 7.83
CA ILE A 320 -20.41 -23.99 8.21
C ILE A 320 -21.64 -24.34 7.38
N SER A 321 -21.46 -24.74 6.11
CA SER A 321 -22.51 -25.45 5.40
C SER A 321 -22.59 -26.87 5.97
N ARG A 322 -23.48 -27.09 6.93
CA ARG A 322 -23.91 -28.43 7.33
C ARG A 322 -24.66 -29.08 6.16
N THR A 323 -23.95 -29.67 5.20
CA THR A 323 -24.53 -30.72 4.35
C THR A 323 -24.55 -32.02 5.13
N HIS A 324 -25.42 -32.09 6.14
CA HIS A 324 -25.88 -33.40 6.61
C HIS A 324 -26.73 -33.99 5.48
N ARG A 325 -26.27 -35.09 4.88
CA ARG A 325 -27.12 -36.00 4.10
C ARG A 325 -28.30 -36.43 4.98
N LEU A 326 -29.42 -35.74 4.85
CA LEU A 326 -30.73 -36.22 5.28
C LEU A 326 -31.12 -37.38 4.36
N ARG A 327 -30.66 -38.58 4.69
CA ARG A 327 -31.24 -39.82 4.19
C ARG A 327 -32.60 -39.97 4.85
N SER A 328 -33.65 -39.77 4.06
CA SER A 328 -34.99 -40.35 4.18
C SER A 328 -35.60 -40.49 5.59
N ARG A 329 -36.48 -39.57 5.97
CA ARG A 329 -37.78 -39.86 6.61
C ARG A 329 -38.60 -38.58 6.77
N GLY A 330 -39.84 -38.62 6.27
CA GLY A 330 -40.93 -37.75 6.72
C GLY A 330 -41.04 -36.36 6.07
N ARG A 331 -41.90 -36.25 5.06
CA ARG A 331 -42.55 -34.97 4.71
C ARG A 331 -43.43 -34.55 5.88
N ALA A 332 -43.12 -33.44 6.53
CA ALA A 332 -44.08 -32.58 7.22
C ALA A 332 -43.36 -31.31 7.69
N ALA A 333 -44.05 -30.17 7.62
CA ALA A 333 -43.64 -28.85 8.10
C ALA A 333 -42.71 -28.01 7.18
N TRP A 334 -43.07 -27.92 5.90
CA TRP A 334 -42.78 -26.74 5.07
C TRP A 334 -43.98 -25.78 5.19
N LYS A 335 -44.03 -24.98 6.26
CA LYS A 335 -44.89 -23.79 6.40
C LYS A 335 -44.44 -23.03 7.65
N ARG A 336 -44.03 -21.77 7.45
CA ARG A 336 -43.60 -20.73 8.43
C ARG A 336 -42.08 -20.56 8.61
N CYS A 337 -41.45 -19.91 7.63
CA CYS A 337 -40.41 -18.90 7.90
C CYS A 337 -40.64 -17.71 6.94
N LYS A 338 -41.19 -16.61 7.47
CA LYS A 338 -41.05 -15.27 6.88
C LYS A 338 -39.70 -14.68 7.35
N PRO A 339 -39.07 -13.80 6.55
CA PRO A 339 -37.74 -13.28 6.84
C PRO A 339 -37.79 -12.20 7.91
N TRP A 340 -36.95 -12.30 8.93
CA TRP A 340 -36.61 -11.20 9.83
C TRP A 340 -35.19 -10.75 9.50
N VAL A 341 -35.11 -9.66 8.74
CA VAL A 341 -33.97 -8.75 8.71
C VAL A 341 -34.15 -7.80 9.89
N PRO A 342 -33.08 -7.51 10.66
CA PRO A 342 -32.88 -6.13 11.03
C PRO A 342 -31.48 -5.62 10.67
N ARG A 343 -31.51 -4.44 10.07
CA ARG A 343 -30.47 -3.43 10.06
C ARG A 343 -29.93 -3.23 11.49
N CYS A 344 -28.61 -3.18 11.63
CA CYS A 344 -27.94 -2.34 12.63
C CYS A 344 -26.55 -1.97 12.08
N TRP A 345 -26.54 -0.92 11.27
CA TRP A 345 -25.47 0.07 11.30
C TRP A 345 -25.76 0.99 12.48
N SER A 346 -24.98 0.92 13.55
CA SER A 346 -24.61 2.08 14.35
C SER A 346 -23.48 1.72 15.32
N THR A 347 -22.53 2.64 15.38
CA THR A 347 -21.47 2.81 16.36
C THR A 347 -21.94 2.61 17.80
N ALA A 348 -21.44 1.58 18.48
CA ALA A 348 -21.24 1.55 19.94
C ALA A 348 -20.42 0.30 20.31
N THR A 349 -19.21 0.54 20.83
CA THR A 349 -18.62 -0.20 21.96
C THR A 349 -19.21 -1.58 22.27
N CYS A 350 -18.64 -2.62 21.66
CA CYS A 350 -18.69 -3.98 22.19
C CYS A 350 -17.25 -4.45 22.45
N ALA A 351 -16.66 -3.88 23.51
CA ALA A 351 -15.55 -4.51 24.21
C ALA A 351 -16.09 -5.76 24.93
N VAL A 352 -16.29 -6.84 24.17
CA VAL A 352 -16.46 -8.16 24.77
C VAL A 352 -15.05 -8.68 25.06
N SER A 353 -14.71 -8.72 26.34
CA SER A 353 -13.48 -9.27 26.90
C SER A 353 -13.37 -10.78 26.69
N CYS A 354 -13.26 -11.20 25.43
CA CYS A 354 -12.88 -12.57 25.10
C CYS A 354 -11.35 -12.67 25.08
N ARG A 355 -10.74 -12.86 26.26
CA ARG A 355 -9.32 -13.29 26.37
C ARG A 355 -9.19 -14.70 25.80
N TRP A 356 -8.67 -14.80 24.58
CA TRP A 356 -8.26 -16.06 23.96
C TRP A 356 -6.75 -16.05 23.77
N SER A 357 -6.09 -17.09 24.25
CA SER A 357 -4.65 -17.30 24.09
C SER A 357 -4.31 -17.51 22.61
N ILE A 358 -3.57 -16.58 22.00
CA ILE A 358 -3.02 -16.71 20.65
C ILE A 358 -1.57 -17.17 20.77
N ILE A 359 -1.26 -18.38 20.30
CA ILE A 359 0.12 -18.91 20.27
C ILE A 359 0.61 -18.95 18.82
N VAL A 360 1.69 -18.21 18.54
CA VAL A 360 2.37 -18.20 17.24
C VAL A 360 3.58 -19.14 17.30
N CYS A 361 3.45 -20.36 16.78
CA CYS A 361 4.61 -21.26 16.60
C CYS A 361 5.50 -20.79 15.43
N ALA A 362 6.80 -20.63 15.70
CA ALA A 362 7.87 -20.59 14.69
C ALA A 362 8.64 -21.91 14.78
N LYS A 363 8.91 -22.56 13.63
CA LYS A 363 9.69 -23.81 13.58
C LYS A 363 11.13 -23.45 13.22
N ARG A 364 12.06 -23.61 14.17
CA ARG A 364 13.50 -23.68 13.91
C ARG A 364 13.78 -25.03 13.25
N SER A 365 14.29 -25.05 12.02
CA SER A 365 14.84 -26.25 11.40
C SER A 365 16.32 -26.35 11.76
N SER A 366 16.66 -27.17 12.75
CA SER A 366 18.01 -27.64 12.99
C SER A 366 18.32 -28.77 12.02
N THR A 367 18.96 -28.43 10.90
CA THR A 367 19.81 -29.36 10.15
C THR A 367 21.14 -28.66 9.95
N ALA A 368 22.09 -28.96 10.83
CA ALA A 368 23.49 -28.60 10.65
C ALA A 368 24.01 -29.28 9.37
N PRO A 369 24.66 -28.56 8.44
CA PRO A 369 25.42 -29.21 7.40
C PRO A 369 26.67 -29.84 8.02
N ARG A 370 26.90 -31.12 7.74
CA ARG A 370 28.15 -31.82 8.06
C ARG A 370 29.32 -31.08 7.39
N CYS A 371 30.28 -30.64 8.18
CA CYS A 371 31.58 -30.19 7.68
C CYS A 371 32.32 -31.39 7.07
N LEU A 372 32.64 -31.31 5.78
CA LEU A 372 33.72 -32.10 5.16
C LEU A 372 35.06 -31.47 5.56
N PRO A 373 36.12 -32.25 5.84
CA PRO A 373 37.42 -31.70 6.23
C PRO A 373 38.12 -31.08 5.01
N SER A 374 38.56 -29.83 5.13
CA SER A 374 39.46 -29.19 4.15
C SER A 374 40.91 -29.60 4.40
N PRO A 375 41.78 -29.61 3.37
CA PRO A 375 43.15 -30.06 3.49
C PRO A 375 44.02 -29.02 4.21
N ARG A 376 44.98 -29.54 4.99
CA ARG A 376 45.97 -28.80 5.77
C ARG A 376 46.74 -27.80 4.90
N SER A 377 46.77 -26.52 5.30
CA SER A 377 47.80 -25.58 4.89
C SER A 377 48.70 -25.26 6.09
N ALA A 378 49.99 -25.54 5.92
CA ALA A 378 51.04 -25.26 6.87
C ALA A 378 51.31 -23.76 6.96
N THR A 379 51.46 -23.27 8.19
CA THR A 379 52.00 -21.95 8.52
C THR A 379 53.53 -22.01 8.48
N THR A 380 54.14 -21.12 7.69
CA THR A 380 55.54 -20.68 7.86
C THR A 380 55.54 -19.16 8.01
N PRO A 381 56.21 -18.59 9.02
CA PRO A 381 56.36 -17.15 9.17
C PRO A 381 57.67 -16.71 8.52
N ILE A 382 57.66 -15.65 7.71
CA ILE A 382 58.88 -14.94 7.34
C ILE A 382 58.64 -13.44 7.42
N SER A 383 59.43 -12.82 8.28
CA SER A 383 59.73 -11.40 8.39
C SER A 383 60.50 -10.87 7.17
N ARG A 384 60.11 -9.70 6.66
CA ARG A 384 60.96 -8.51 6.48
C ARG A 384 60.12 -7.36 5.95
#